data_AF-A0A9E4FPS6-F1
#
_entry.id   AF-A0A9E4FPS6-F1
#
_cell.length_a   1.000
_cell.length_b   1.000
_cell.length_c   1.000
_cell.angle_alpha   90.00
_cell.angle_beta   90.00
_cell.angle_gamma   90.00
#
_symmetry.space_group_name_H-M   'P 1'
#
loop_
_entity.id
_entity.type
_entity.pdbx_description
1 polymer ?
#
loop_
_entity_poly.entity_id
_entity_poly.type
_entity_poly.pdbx_seq_one_letter_code
_entity_poly.pdbx_strand_id
1 'polypeptide(L)'
;MFKPVQFPEPVESMVRFVEETDPSEIIEATLEKLRGGTPVIDLLRAAGLAVVRSTDLPPNHHGGPVHPVSGIFGTYNIYRRLEGESAYIPVVQHVTLCNNHVHSAQMGPYIMPEMEALQSHGEKIGSYHMGEFSELGFRSTARDGDATALTEEAFHRSLEARSPSIAQQYYLWLLENVSHGQAIDILLPSSISRNAMDDHYFVYPVFTFRTLDLVGWEWAPYFLRPVVRFLARHPYSIDVERPMPFSAMEEMVDKYGLDDRKLPVPTSSRETEMIGSLADQIGRANNYYDTPEMIAQALADGMSLEGAGEALAIGGSKAFLRTIYGNPMDAHIHTGSTTRRYLLGHEAV
;
A
#
# COMPACT_ATOMS: atom_id res chain seq x y z
N MET A 1 -26.12 -17.34 7.50
CA MET A 1 -25.78 -16.49 6.35
C MET A 1 -25.07 -15.27 6.92
N PHE A 2 -23.85 -14.97 6.49
CA PHE A 2 -23.12 -13.79 6.99
C PHE A 2 -23.80 -12.51 6.52
N LYS A 3 -23.88 -11.49 7.38
CA LYS A 3 -24.45 -10.19 7.03
C LYS A 3 -23.41 -9.39 6.23
N PRO A 4 -23.71 -8.90 5.01
CA PRO A 4 -22.80 -8.02 4.27
C PRO A 4 -22.58 -6.70 4.99
N VAL A 5 -21.38 -6.13 4.86
CA VAL A 5 -21.11 -4.75 5.31
C VAL A 5 -22.02 -3.77 4.55
N GLN A 6 -22.67 -2.89 5.31
CA GLN A 6 -23.39 -1.73 4.79
C GLN A 6 -22.75 -0.44 5.32
N PHE A 7 -22.58 0.54 4.46
CA PHE A 7 -22.07 1.86 4.82
C PHE A 7 -23.23 2.79 5.20
N PRO A 8 -22.99 3.87 5.96
CA PRO A 8 -23.99 4.89 6.20
C PRO A 8 -24.29 5.69 4.92
N GLU A 9 -25.52 6.16 4.76
CA GLU A 9 -25.84 7.17 3.75
C GLU A 9 -25.13 8.50 4.07
N PRO A 10 -24.73 9.30 3.05
CA PRO A 10 -24.92 9.07 1.61
C PRO A 10 -23.83 8.20 0.95
N VAL A 11 -22.88 7.66 1.71
CA VAL A 11 -21.73 6.91 1.17
C VAL A 11 -22.18 5.61 0.51
N GLU A 12 -23.12 4.90 1.12
CA GLU A 12 -23.69 3.67 0.54
C GLU A 12 -24.22 3.87 -0.88
N SER A 13 -25.00 4.93 -1.11
CA SER A 13 -25.50 5.27 -2.44
C SER A 13 -24.39 5.50 -3.48
N MET A 14 -23.27 6.11 -3.07
CA MET A 14 -22.13 6.33 -3.97
C MET A 14 -21.32 5.06 -4.20
N VAL A 15 -21.20 4.19 -3.20
CA VAL A 15 -20.56 2.88 -3.35
C VAL A 15 -21.37 2.01 -4.33
N ARG A 16 -22.68 1.93 -4.14
CA ARG A 16 -23.57 1.18 -5.04
C ARG A 16 -23.58 1.75 -6.44
N PHE A 17 -23.43 3.06 -6.62
CA PHE A 17 -23.21 3.63 -7.95
C PHE A 17 -22.01 2.97 -8.67
N VAL A 18 -20.89 2.76 -7.99
CA VAL A 18 -19.73 2.10 -8.60
C VAL A 18 -19.96 0.61 -8.82
N GLU A 19 -20.74 -0.06 -7.97
CA GLU A 19 -20.99 -1.50 -8.05
C GLU A 19 -22.11 -1.91 -9.02
N GLU A 20 -23.07 -1.02 -9.26
CA GLU A 20 -24.31 -1.34 -9.98
C GLU A 20 -24.38 -0.71 -11.37
N THR A 21 -23.56 0.32 -11.64
CA THR A 21 -23.49 0.93 -12.98
C THR A 21 -22.80 -0.04 -13.94
N ASP A 22 -23.41 -0.23 -15.12
CA ASP A 22 -22.84 -1.09 -16.15
C ASP A 22 -21.44 -0.58 -16.57
N PRO A 23 -20.44 -1.48 -16.72
CA PRO A 23 -19.10 -1.08 -17.14
C PRO A 23 -19.04 -0.29 -18.46
N SER A 24 -20.02 -0.46 -19.35
CA SER A 24 -20.13 0.31 -20.59
C SER A 24 -20.63 1.76 -20.38
N GLU A 25 -21.27 2.05 -19.25
CA GLU A 25 -21.88 3.35 -18.94
C GLU A 25 -21.09 4.13 -17.87
N ILE A 26 -20.24 3.46 -17.07
CA ILE A 26 -19.59 4.05 -15.90
C ILE A 26 -18.77 5.31 -16.21
N ILE A 27 -18.15 5.39 -17.40
CA ILE A 27 -17.36 6.55 -17.81
C ILE A 27 -18.25 7.80 -17.90
N GLU A 28 -19.34 7.71 -18.64
CA GLU A 28 -20.27 8.83 -18.87
C GLU A 28 -20.99 9.19 -17.56
N ALA A 29 -21.45 8.19 -16.81
CA ALA A 29 -22.15 8.41 -15.55
C ALA A 29 -21.25 9.04 -14.47
N THR A 30 -19.97 8.68 -14.43
CA THR A 30 -18.99 9.31 -13.53
C THR A 30 -18.75 10.76 -13.92
N LEU A 31 -18.62 11.05 -15.22
CA LEU A 31 -18.42 12.40 -15.71
C LEU A 31 -19.64 13.29 -15.43
N GLU A 32 -20.85 12.76 -15.54
CA GLU A 32 -22.08 13.45 -15.17
C GLU A 32 -22.08 13.83 -13.68
N LYS A 33 -21.72 12.90 -12.78
CA LYS A 33 -21.60 13.21 -11.34
C LYS A 33 -20.58 14.32 -11.05
N LEU A 34 -19.44 14.28 -11.71
CA LEU A 34 -18.38 15.28 -11.56
C LEU A 34 -18.84 16.67 -12.03
N ARG A 35 -19.45 16.74 -13.22
CA ARG A 35 -20.04 17.98 -13.77
C ARG A 35 -21.20 18.49 -12.91
N GLY A 36 -21.95 17.58 -12.28
CA GLY A 36 -22.99 17.87 -11.31
C GLY A 36 -22.48 18.38 -9.95
N GLY A 37 -21.16 18.47 -9.75
CA GLY A 37 -20.55 19.02 -8.55
C GLY A 37 -20.32 18.02 -7.43
N THR A 38 -20.39 16.71 -7.70
CA THR A 38 -20.01 15.70 -6.70
C THR A 38 -18.56 15.89 -6.30
N PRO A 39 -18.23 15.98 -4.99
CA PRO A 39 -16.85 16.12 -4.56
C PRO A 39 -16.00 14.93 -5.01
N VAL A 40 -14.85 15.20 -5.65
CA VAL A 40 -13.94 14.15 -6.15
C VAL A 40 -13.51 13.19 -5.04
N ILE A 41 -13.25 13.71 -3.85
CA ILE A 41 -12.83 12.89 -2.72
C ILE A 41 -13.90 11.87 -2.32
N ASP A 42 -15.18 12.23 -2.45
CA ASP A 42 -16.30 11.34 -2.13
C ASP A 42 -16.42 10.20 -3.14
N LEU A 43 -16.21 10.51 -4.44
CA LEU A 43 -16.18 9.50 -5.49
C LEU A 43 -14.99 8.55 -5.35
N LEU A 44 -13.79 9.07 -5.06
CA LEU A 44 -12.61 8.22 -4.86
C LEU A 44 -12.77 7.30 -3.64
N ARG A 45 -13.29 7.85 -2.53
CA ARG A 45 -13.63 7.06 -1.34
C ARG A 45 -14.65 5.98 -1.66
N ALA A 46 -15.75 6.33 -2.33
CA ALA A 46 -16.80 5.38 -2.69
C ALA A 46 -16.29 4.27 -3.63
N ALA A 47 -15.46 4.63 -4.62
CA ALA A 47 -14.86 3.65 -5.52
C ALA A 47 -13.89 2.70 -4.79
N GLY A 48 -13.11 3.22 -3.85
CA GLY A 48 -12.26 2.42 -2.95
C GLY A 48 -13.08 1.48 -2.05
N LEU A 49 -14.17 1.98 -1.46
CA LEU A 49 -15.06 1.19 -0.62
C LEU A 49 -15.79 0.09 -1.41
N ALA A 50 -16.21 0.38 -2.65
CA ALA A 50 -16.82 -0.59 -3.55
C ALA A 50 -15.88 -1.76 -3.83
N VAL A 51 -14.63 -1.47 -4.22
CA VAL A 51 -13.68 -2.54 -4.56
C VAL A 51 -13.27 -3.36 -3.35
N VAL A 52 -13.05 -2.77 -2.16
CA VAL A 52 -12.71 -3.55 -0.95
C VAL A 52 -13.89 -4.41 -0.47
N ARG A 53 -15.13 -3.94 -0.66
CA ARG A 53 -16.36 -4.64 -0.27
C ARG A 53 -16.68 -5.81 -1.21
N SER A 54 -16.49 -5.60 -2.51
CA SER A 54 -17.08 -6.45 -3.55
C SER A 54 -16.06 -7.27 -4.35
N THR A 55 -14.77 -7.14 -4.04
CA THR A 55 -13.72 -7.97 -4.64
C THR A 55 -12.87 -8.68 -3.58
N ASP A 56 -12.40 -9.88 -3.93
CA ASP A 56 -11.31 -10.55 -3.24
C ASP A 56 -10.03 -10.46 -4.08
N LEU A 57 -8.90 -10.78 -3.47
CA LEU A 57 -7.65 -10.79 -4.20
C LEU A 57 -7.61 -12.07 -5.05
N PRO A 58 -7.33 -11.97 -6.36
CA PRO A 58 -7.35 -13.15 -7.23
C PRO A 58 -6.16 -14.10 -6.93
N PRO A 59 -6.08 -15.28 -7.58
CA PRO A 59 -4.95 -16.19 -7.41
C PRO A 59 -3.61 -15.61 -7.91
N ASN A 60 -3.65 -14.71 -8.89
CA ASN A 60 -2.52 -13.88 -9.27
C ASN A 60 -2.36 -12.70 -8.27
N HIS A 61 -1.12 -12.29 -8.00
CA HIS A 61 -0.84 -11.28 -6.97
C HIS A 61 -1.28 -9.85 -7.37
N HIS A 62 -1.61 -9.60 -8.64
CA HIS A 62 -2.18 -8.34 -9.11
C HIS A 62 -3.71 -8.44 -9.25
N GLY A 63 -4.45 -7.62 -8.50
CA GLY A 63 -5.91 -7.48 -8.67
C GLY A 63 -6.67 -7.23 -7.38
N GLY A 64 -7.99 -7.33 -7.46
CA GLY A 64 -8.91 -7.03 -6.36
C GLY A 64 -8.71 -5.59 -5.87
N PRO A 65 -8.66 -5.33 -4.56
CA PRO A 65 -8.50 -3.98 -4.03
C PRO A 65 -7.07 -3.42 -4.09
N VAL A 66 -6.03 -4.22 -4.38
CA VAL A 66 -4.61 -3.81 -4.22
C VAL A 66 -4.28 -2.53 -4.99
N HIS A 67 -4.37 -2.58 -6.32
CA HIS A 67 -4.03 -1.45 -7.19
C HIS A 67 -5.02 -0.30 -7.09
N PRO A 68 -6.35 -0.54 -7.10
CA PRO A 68 -7.33 0.52 -6.89
C PRO A 68 -7.10 1.31 -5.60
N VAL A 69 -6.99 0.65 -4.44
CA VAL A 69 -6.79 1.37 -3.17
C VAL A 69 -5.45 2.09 -3.15
N SER A 70 -4.39 1.48 -3.69
CA SER A 70 -3.07 2.11 -3.75
C SER A 70 -3.03 3.35 -4.65
N GLY A 71 -3.90 3.40 -5.65
CA GLY A 71 -3.97 4.48 -6.63
C GLY A 71 -4.67 5.75 -6.15
N ILE A 72 -5.52 5.69 -5.11
CA ILE A 72 -6.40 6.81 -4.70
C ILE A 72 -5.61 8.09 -4.41
N PHE A 73 -4.55 8.00 -3.59
CA PHE A 73 -3.73 9.16 -3.25
C PHE A 73 -3.08 9.80 -4.49
N GLY A 74 -2.54 8.97 -5.39
CA GLY A 74 -1.94 9.43 -6.64
C GLY A 74 -2.96 10.13 -7.54
N THR A 75 -4.12 9.48 -7.76
CA THR A 75 -5.23 10.01 -8.54
C THR A 75 -5.66 11.40 -8.06
N TYR A 76 -5.87 11.57 -6.76
CA TYR A 76 -6.30 12.84 -6.19
C TYR A 76 -5.26 13.96 -6.39
N ASN A 77 -3.97 13.64 -6.24
CA ASN A 77 -2.91 14.62 -6.45
C ASN A 77 -2.75 15.00 -7.93
N ILE A 78 -3.00 14.08 -8.87
CA ILE A 78 -3.04 14.40 -10.30
C ILE A 78 -4.24 15.31 -10.59
N TYR A 79 -5.43 14.97 -10.08
CA TYR A 79 -6.64 15.80 -10.21
C TYR A 79 -6.38 17.25 -9.77
N ARG A 80 -5.76 17.46 -8.60
CA ARG A 80 -5.48 18.81 -8.08
C ARG A 80 -4.51 19.65 -8.90
N ARG A 81 -3.70 19.02 -9.76
CA ARG A 81 -2.68 19.69 -10.58
C ARG A 81 -3.17 20.03 -11.99
N LEU A 82 -4.22 19.35 -12.43
CA LEU A 82 -4.82 19.57 -13.73
C LEU A 82 -5.94 20.62 -13.63
N GLU A 83 -6.18 21.32 -14.73
CA GLU A 83 -7.19 22.38 -14.80
C GLU A 83 -8.40 21.95 -15.63
N GLY A 84 -9.54 22.58 -15.37
CA GLY A 84 -10.78 22.36 -16.12
C GLY A 84 -11.25 20.91 -16.12
N GLU A 85 -11.89 20.48 -17.21
CA GLU A 85 -12.39 19.10 -17.33
C GLU A 85 -11.27 18.06 -17.45
N SER A 86 -10.05 18.46 -17.84
CA SER A 86 -8.91 17.53 -17.86
C SER A 86 -8.57 17.01 -16.47
N ALA A 87 -8.91 17.75 -15.41
CA ALA A 87 -8.77 17.28 -14.04
C ALA A 87 -9.60 16.03 -13.75
N TYR A 88 -10.73 15.83 -14.45
CA TYR A 88 -11.59 14.67 -14.24
C TYR A 88 -11.05 13.37 -14.83
N ILE A 89 -10.15 13.43 -15.82
CA ILE A 89 -9.57 12.26 -16.48
C ILE A 89 -9.04 11.22 -15.48
N PRO A 90 -8.12 11.55 -14.54
CA PRO A 90 -7.62 10.58 -13.57
C PRO A 90 -8.73 10.01 -12.67
N VAL A 91 -9.74 10.82 -12.32
CA VAL A 91 -10.84 10.39 -11.46
C VAL A 91 -11.75 9.40 -12.20
N VAL A 92 -12.13 9.72 -13.44
CA VAL A 92 -12.93 8.84 -14.29
C VAL A 92 -12.19 7.52 -14.53
N GLN A 93 -10.92 7.57 -14.91
CA GLN A 93 -10.09 6.37 -15.10
C GLN A 93 -10.08 5.49 -13.84
N HIS A 94 -9.94 6.11 -12.67
CA HIS A 94 -9.91 5.39 -11.40
C HIS A 94 -11.25 4.74 -11.05
N VAL A 95 -12.36 5.46 -11.18
CA VAL A 95 -13.70 4.92 -10.92
C VAL A 95 -14.02 3.79 -11.90
N THR A 96 -13.68 3.94 -13.18
CA THR A 96 -13.81 2.89 -14.20
C THR A 96 -12.97 1.66 -13.85
N LEU A 97 -11.74 1.83 -13.35
CA LEU A 97 -10.90 0.72 -12.90
C LEU A 97 -11.56 -0.04 -11.74
N CYS A 98 -12.05 0.67 -10.72
CA CYS A 98 -12.75 0.05 -9.58
C CYS A 98 -14.00 -0.72 -10.03
N ASN A 99 -14.83 -0.11 -10.87
CA ASN A 99 -16.01 -0.76 -11.44
C ASN A 99 -15.62 -2.03 -12.23
N ASN A 100 -14.63 -1.95 -13.12
CA ASN A 100 -14.14 -3.13 -13.85
C ASN A 100 -13.66 -4.25 -12.92
N HIS A 101 -13.04 -3.92 -11.79
CA HIS A 101 -12.64 -4.90 -10.78
C HIS A 101 -13.85 -5.55 -10.10
N VAL A 102 -14.86 -4.76 -9.71
CA VAL A 102 -16.12 -5.26 -9.12
C VAL A 102 -16.84 -6.22 -10.06
N HIS A 103 -16.86 -5.92 -11.36
CA HIS A 103 -17.52 -6.74 -12.38
C HIS A 103 -16.62 -7.86 -12.96
N SER A 104 -15.38 -7.99 -12.50
CA SER A 104 -14.46 -9.01 -12.99
C SER A 104 -14.75 -10.38 -12.37
N ALA A 105 -15.00 -11.38 -13.21
CA ALA A 105 -15.18 -12.77 -12.78
C ALA A 105 -13.94 -13.40 -12.11
N GLN A 106 -12.76 -12.77 -12.22
CA GLN A 106 -11.54 -13.24 -11.55
C GLN A 106 -11.44 -12.75 -10.10
N MET A 107 -12.10 -11.64 -9.78
CA MET A 107 -11.94 -10.90 -8.51
C MET A 107 -13.25 -10.84 -7.72
N GLY A 108 -14.39 -11.10 -8.36
CA GLY A 108 -15.71 -11.13 -7.74
C GLY A 108 -16.63 -12.19 -8.37
N PRO A 109 -17.85 -12.37 -7.83
CA PRO A 109 -18.41 -11.59 -6.72
C PRO A 109 -17.80 -12.01 -5.36
N TYR A 110 -17.34 -11.04 -4.60
CA TYR A 110 -16.98 -11.20 -3.18
C TYR A 110 -17.97 -10.42 -2.31
N ILE A 111 -18.21 -10.90 -1.10
CA ILE A 111 -19.01 -10.19 -0.10
C ILE A 111 -18.15 -10.03 1.14
N MET A 112 -17.79 -8.79 1.46
CA MET A 112 -17.17 -8.48 2.75
C MET A 112 -18.20 -8.67 3.87
N PRO A 113 -18.03 -9.65 4.78
CA PRO A 113 -18.97 -9.84 5.88
C PRO A 113 -18.74 -8.81 6.97
N GLU A 114 -19.80 -8.45 7.69
CA GLU A 114 -19.69 -7.84 9.01
C GLU A 114 -18.88 -8.77 9.93
N MET A 115 -18.05 -8.16 10.75
CA MET A 115 -17.09 -8.86 11.58
C MET A 115 -16.88 -8.07 12.88
N GLU A 116 -16.93 -8.78 14.00
CA GLU A 116 -16.64 -8.19 15.31
C GLU A 116 -15.14 -8.22 15.59
N ALA A 117 -14.66 -7.13 16.21
CA ALA A 117 -13.32 -7.03 16.77
C ALA A 117 -13.11 -8.09 17.87
N LEU A 118 -11.93 -8.71 17.89
CA LEU A 118 -11.57 -9.73 18.87
C LEU A 118 -10.36 -9.27 19.68
N GLN A 119 -10.50 -9.24 21.00
CA GLN A 119 -9.38 -9.08 21.92
C GLN A 119 -8.73 -10.45 22.20
N SER A 120 -7.40 -10.50 22.29
CA SER A 120 -6.71 -11.68 22.82
C SER A 120 -6.66 -11.65 24.35
N HIS A 121 -6.89 -12.82 24.97
CA HIS A 121 -6.73 -13.03 26.41
C HIS A 121 -5.52 -13.92 26.75
N GLY A 122 -4.56 -14.07 25.83
CA GLY A 122 -3.38 -14.90 26.04
C GLY A 122 -3.63 -16.41 25.93
N GLU A 123 -4.83 -16.84 25.54
CA GLU A 123 -5.10 -18.23 25.22
C GLU A 123 -4.33 -18.65 23.97
N LYS A 124 -3.77 -19.87 23.98
CA LYS A 124 -3.14 -20.44 22.79
C LYS A 124 -4.20 -20.56 21.71
N ILE A 125 -4.10 -19.76 20.66
CA ILE A 125 -4.86 -19.96 19.41
C ILE A 125 -4.76 -21.45 19.07
N GLY A 126 -5.91 -22.12 18.97
CA GLY A 126 -5.98 -23.56 18.75
C GLY A 126 -5.07 -23.94 17.59
N SER A 127 -4.00 -24.66 17.90
CA SER A 127 -2.94 -25.05 16.98
C SER A 127 -3.41 -26.14 16.02
N TYR A 128 -4.45 -25.88 15.25
CA TYR A 128 -4.73 -26.67 14.07
C TYR A 128 -3.78 -26.15 12.99
N HIS A 129 -2.59 -26.78 12.88
CA HIS A 129 -1.57 -26.61 11.82
C HIS A 129 -0.37 -25.66 12.06
N MET A 130 -0.09 -25.23 13.30
CA MET A 130 1.19 -24.56 13.60
C MET A 130 2.34 -25.58 13.63
N GLY A 131 2.82 -26.00 12.45
CA GLY A 131 4.13 -26.63 12.31
C GLY A 131 5.25 -25.61 12.56
N GLU A 132 6.47 -26.09 12.80
CA GLU A 132 7.67 -25.33 13.17
C GLU A 132 8.21 -24.35 12.09
N PHE A 133 7.36 -23.44 11.60
CA PHE A 133 7.75 -22.40 10.64
C PHE A 133 7.36 -21.03 11.17
N SER A 134 8.14 -20.49 12.10
CA SER A 134 8.18 -19.03 12.31
C SER A 134 9.28 -18.48 11.39
N GLU A 135 8.87 -17.90 10.26
CA GLU A 135 9.80 -17.21 9.34
C GLU A 135 10.26 -15.86 9.92
N LEU A 136 9.52 -15.30 10.88
CA LEU A 136 9.74 -13.95 11.40
C LEU A 136 10.38 -13.90 12.79
N GLY A 137 10.58 -15.05 13.43
CA GLY A 137 11.27 -15.13 14.72
C GLY A 137 10.59 -14.31 15.83
N PHE A 138 9.29 -14.05 15.73
CA PHE A 138 8.54 -13.26 16.71
C PHE A 138 8.59 -13.97 18.06
N ARG A 139 9.41 -13.47 18.98
CA ARG A 139 9.51 -13.99 20.36
C ARG A 139 8.56 -13.18 21.23
N SER A 140 7.66 -13.88 21.91
CA SER A 140 6.73 -13.28 22.87
C SER A 140 7.51 -12.52 23.97
N THR A 141 7.32 -11.21 24.04
CA THR A 141 7.75 -10.35 25.15
C THR A 141 6.56 -9.79 25.92
N ALA A 142 5.34 -10.19 25.58
CA ALA A 142 4.11 -9.70 26.20
C ALA A 142 4.12 -10.08 27.69
N ARG A 143 3.92 -9.08 28.55
CA ARG A 143 3.69 -9.30 29.98
C ARG A 143 2.22 -9.62 30.20
N ASP A 144 1.93 -10.52 31.15
CA ASP A 144 0.57 -10.81 31.57
C ASP A 144 -0.17 -9.51 31.92
N GLY A 145 -1.33 -9.28 31.30
CA GLY A 145 -2.21 -8.14 31.57
C GLY A 145 -2.18 -6.99 30.54
N ASP A 146 -1.26 -6.99 29.57
CA ASP A 146 -1.27 -6.02 28.47
C ASP A 146 -2.13 -6.54 27.29
N ALA A 147 -3.38 -6.08 27.23
CA ALA A 147 -4.34 -6.48 26.20
C ALA A 147 -3.86 -6.13 24.78
N THR A 148 -3.15 -5.01 24.61
CA THR A 148 -2.64 -4.57 23.32
C THR A 148 -1.52 -5.49 22.86
N ALA A 149 -0.51 -5.72 23.70
CA ALA A 149 0.60 -6.60 23.36
C ALA A 149 0.15 -8.05 23.09
N LEU A 150 -0.80 -8.56 23.90
CA LEU A 150 -1.36 -9.91 23.69
C LEU A 150 -2.15 -10.03 22.38
N THR A 151 -2.86 -8.96 21.98
CA THR A 151 -3.64 -8.92 20.75
C THR A 151 -2.76 -8.74 19.52
N GLU A 152 -1.72 -7.91 19.60
CA GLU A 152 -0.68 -7.79 18.57
C GLU A 152 0.04 -9.14 18.32
N GLU A 153 0.43 -9.83 19.38
CA GLU A 153 1.05 -11.16 19.27
C GLU A 153 0.09 -12.18 18.62
N ALA A 154 -1.19 -12.16 19.00
CA ALA A 154 -2.22 -13.02 18.41
C ALA A 154 -2.48 -12.69 16.94
N PHE A 155 -2.44 -11.40 16.57
CA PHE A 155 -2.54 -10.92 15.20
C PHE A 155 -1.39 -11.47 14.34
N HIS A 156 -0.14 -11.29 14.75
CA HIS A 156 1.02 -11.79 13.99
C HIS A 156 1.01 -13.32 13.85
N ARG A 157 0.71 -14.05 14.92
CA ARG A 157 0.54 -15.50 14.84
C ARG A 157 -0.55 -15.92 13.87
N SER A 158 -1.64 -15.16 13.77
CA SER A 158 -2.71 -15.44 12.82
C SER A 158 -2.30 -15.17 11.36
N LEU A 159 -1.44 -14.18 11.12
CA LEU A 159 -0.82 -13.96 9.81
C LEU A 159 0.11 -15.12 9.42
N GLU A 160 0.97 -15.57 10.33
CA GLU A 160 1.86 -16.72 10.12
C GLU A 160 1.07 -18.01 9.89
N ALA A 161 0.00 -18.22 10.67
CA ALA A 161 -0.93 -19.34 10.54
C ALA A 161 -1.84 -19.27 9.31
N ARG A 162 -1.72 -18.21 8.49
CA ARG A 162 -2.53 -17.99 7.29
C ARG A 162 -4.03 -18.05 7.58
N SER A 163 -4.42 -17.42 8.68
CA SER A 163 -5.80 -17.37 9.18
C SER A 163 -6.37 -15.96 8.97
N PRO A 164 -6.70 -15.56 7.73
CA PRO A 164 -7.05 -14.18 7.39
C PRO A 164 -8.27 -13.64 8.14
N SER A 165 -9.26 -14.49 8.43
CA SER A 165 -10.47 -14.07 9.13
C SER A 165 -10.17 -13.68 10.58
N ILE A 166 -9.42 -14.51 11.30
CA ILE A 166 -9.05 -14.25 12.70
C ILE A 166 -8.06 -13.08 12.78
N ALA A 167 -7.08 -13.02 11.87
CA ALA A 167 -6.16 -11.88 11.80
C ALA A 167 -6.91 -10.55 11.61
N GLN A 168 -7.94 -10.52 10.75
CA GLN A 168 -8.78 -9.32 10.60
C GLN A 168 -9.48 -8.93 11.91
N GLN A 169 -10.02 -9.90 12.68
CA GLN A 169 -10.71 -9.61 13.94
C GLN A 169 -9.76 -8.99 14.98
N TYR A 170 -8.55 -9.53 15.14
CA TYR A 170 -7.55 -8.96 16.03
C TYR A 170 -7.11 -7.56 15.56
N TYR A 171 -6.92 -7.38 14.26
CA TYR A 171 -6.53 -6.08 13.72
C TYR A 171 -7.63 -5.02 13.87
N LEU A 172 -8.91 -5.39 13.71
CA LEU A 172 -10.03 -4.51 13.98
C LEU A 172 -10.04 -4.04 15.45
N TRP A 173 -9.78 -4.95 16.39
CA TRP A 173 -9.64 -4.57 17.80
C TRP A 173 -8.46 -3.62 18.01
N LEU A 174 -7.31 -3.88 17.38
CA LEU A 174 -6.14 -2.99 17.48
C LEU A 174 -6.47 -1.58 16.94
N LEU A 175 -7.16 -1.47 15.80
CA LEU A 175 -7.59 -0.17 15.27
C LEU A 175 -8.45 0.66 16.23
N GLU A 176 -9.19 0.00 17.12
CA GLU A 176 -10.02 0.67 18.14
C GLU A 176 -9.23 1.05 19.41
N ASN A 177 -8.06 0.46 19.64
CA ASN A 177 -7.36 0.50 20.92
C ASN A 177 -5.92 1.05 20.86
N VAL A 178 -5.38 1.30 19.67
CA VAL A 178 -4.06 1.93 19.48
C VAL A 178 -4.16 3.18 18.60
N SER A 179 -3.13 4.03 18.64
CA SER A 179 -3.05 5.17 17.72
C SER A 179 -2.90 4.70 16.26
N HIS A 180 -3.24 5.57 15.32
CA HIS A 180 -3.07 5.29 13.89
C HIS A 180 -1.62 4.93 13.54
N GLY A 181 -0.64 5.63 14.12
CA GLY A 181 0.79 5.33 13.97
C GLY A 181 1.14 3.94 14.48
N GLN A 182 0.67 3.57 15.67
CA GLN A 182 0.90 2.23 16.21
C GLN A 182 0.25 1.13 15.35
N ALA A 183 -0.94 1.36 14.80
CA ALA A 183 -1.57 0.40 13.89
C ALA A 183 -0.72 0.17 12.62
N ILE A 184 -0.10 1.24 12.09
CA ILE A 184 0.87 1.16 10.99
C ILE A 184 2.06 0.31 11.41
N ASP A 185 2.68 0.65 12.54
CA ASP A 185 3.87 -0.03 13.06
C ASP A 185 3.64 -1.52 13.29
N ILE A 186 2.43 -1.93 13.67
CA ILE A 186 2.05 -3.34 13.81
C ILE A 186 2.04 -4.06 12.45
N LEU A 187 1.66 -3.41 11.35
CA LEU A 187 1.68 -4.05 10.01
C LEU A 187 3.09 -4.13 9.41
N LEU A 188 3.92 -3.13 9.66
CA LEU A 188 5.21 -2.95 8.98
C LEU A 188 6.18 -4.14 9.08
N PRO A 189 6.37 -4.82 10.22
CA PRO A 189 7.28 -5.98 10.30
C PRO A 189 6.92 -7.09 9.31
N SER A 190 5.63 -7.41 9.18
CA SER A 190 5.15 -8.44 8.24
C SER A 190 5.23 -7.95 6.79
N SER A 191 4.98 -6.66 6.57
CA SER A 191 5.07 -6.03 5.25
C SER A 191 6.50 -5.94 4.71
N ILE A 192 7.46 -5.50 5.54
CA ILE A 192 8.86 -5.28 5.16
C ILE A 192 9.56 -6.61 4.89
N SER A 193 9.40 -7.58 5.79
CA SER A 193 10.03 -8.90 5.68
C SER A 193 9.66 -9.64 4.40
N ARG A 194 8.48 -9.37 3.84
CA ARG A 194 7.96 -10.00 2.61
C ARG A 194 8.12 -9.14 1.36
N ASN A 195 8.59 -7.89 1.50
CA ASN A 195 8.76 -6.96 0.38
C ASN A 195 9.70 -7.50 -0.72
N ALA A 196 10.68 -8.33 -0.36
CA ALA A 196 11.60 -8.92 -1.33
C ALA A 196 10.95 -10.02 -2.20
N MET A 197 9.84 -10.61 -1.73
CA MET A 197 9.10 -11.66 -2.44
C MET A 197 8.09 -11.07 -3.42
N ASP A 198 7.39 -10.03 -2.96
CA ASP A 198 6.42 -9.25 -3.70
C ASP A 198 6.32 -7.87 -3.02
N ASP A 199 6.58 -6.81 -3.77
CA ASP A 199 6.62 -5.45 -3.22
C ASP A 199 5.24 -4.98 -2.74
N HIS A 200 4.14 -5.58 -3.24
CA HIS A 200 2.78 -5.30 -2.77
C HIS A 200 2.61 -5.59 -1.28
N TYR A 201 3.40 -6.48 -0.68
CA TYR A 201 3.37 -6.70 0.77
C TYR A 201 3.71 -5.43 1.56
N PHE A 202 4.49 -4.54 0.97
CA PHE A 202 4.89 -3.27 1.56
C PHE A 202 4.13 -2.09 0.98
N VAL A 203 4.02 -1.98 -0.35
CA VAL A 203 3.38 -0.82 -0.97
C VAL A 203 1.89 -0.78 -0.68
N TYR A 204 1.19 -1.92 -0.65
CA TYR A 204 -0.25 -1.94 -0.44
C TYR A 204 -0.67 -1.41 0.94
N PRO A 205 -0.13 -1.90 2.08
CA PRO A 205 -0.39 -1.29 3.38
C PRO A 205 -0.08 0.20 3.40
N VAL A 206 1.10 0.60 2.91
CA VAL A 206 1.52 2.00 3.03
C VAL A 206 0.68 2.96 2.19
N PHE A 207 0.33 2.59 0.95
CA PHE A 207 -0.59 3.40 0.16
C PHE A 207 -2.01 3.36 0.72
N THR A 208 -2.42 2.28 1.39
CA THR A 208 -3.70 2.26 2.09
C THR A 208 -3.73 3.29 3.22
N PHE A 209 -2.63 3.46 3.97
CA PHE A 209 -2.53 4.54 4.96
C PHE A 209 -2.58 5.93 4.32
N ARG A 210 -1.86 6.15 3.21
CA ARG A 210 -1.97 7.40 2.46
C ARG A 210 -3.38 7.68 1.95
N THR A 211 -4.10 6.63 1.57
CA THR A 211 -5.51 6.72 1.20
C THR A 211 -6.34 7.15 2.40
N LEU A 212 -6.12 6.57 3.59
CA LEU A 212 -6.83 6.94 4.82
C LEU A 212 -6.55 8.38 5.27
N ASP A 213 -5.33 8.87 5.15
CA ASP A 213 -5.00 10.28 5.42
C ASP A 213 -5.78 11.24 4.52
N LEU A 214 -6.18 10.78 3.34
CA LEU A 214 -6.92 11.54 2.36
C LEU A 214 -8.44 11.40 2.51
N VAL A 215 -8.95 10.19 2.70
CA VAL A 215 -10.40 9.88 2.70
C VAL A 215 -11.03 9.81 4.10
N GLY A 216 -10.21 9.79 5.15
CA GLY A 216 -10.63 9.68 6.54
C GLY A 216 -10.30 8.33 7.18
N TRP A 217 -9.75 8.37 8.39
CA TRP A 217 -9.39 7.18 9.17
C TRP A 217 -10.60 6.43 9.74
N GLU A 218 -11.79 7.04 9.76
CA GLU A 218 -13.03 6.35 10.10
C GLU A 218 -13.35 5.18 9.14
N TRP A 219 -12.72 5.15 7.96
CA TRP A 219 -12.86 4.08 6.97
C TRP A 219 -11.79 2.98 7.10
N ALA A 220 -10.85 3.11 8.03
CA ALA A 220 -9.78 2.14 8.27
C ALA A 220 -10.28 0.70 8.51
N PRO A 221 -11.37 0.46 9.26
CA PRO A 221 -11.95 -0.88 9.44
C PRO A 221 -12.34 -1.58 8.13
N TYR A 222 -12.49 -0.87 7.02
CA TYR A 222 -12.85 -1.44 5.72
C TYR A 222 -11.65 -1.54 4.79
N PHE A 223 -10.86 -0.47 4.68
CA PHE A 223 -9.70 -0.41 3.78
C PHE A 223 -8.55 -1.34 4.22
N LEU A 224 -8.33 -1.53 5.52
CA LEU A 224 -7.20 -2.34 6.01
C LEU A 224 -7.52 -3.83 6.10
N ARG A 225 -8.78 -4.23 6.06
CA ARG A 225 -9.17 -5.65 6.03
C ARG A 225 -8.57 -6.43 4.85
N PRO A 226 -8.68 -5.98 3.59
CA PRO A 226 -8.01 -6.67 2.49
C PRO A 226 -6.49 -6.61 2.56
N VAL A 227 -5.89 -5.60 3.20
CA VAL A 227 -4.44 -5.56 3.48
C VAL A 227 -4.05 -6.70 4.41
N VAL A 228 -4.79 -6.89 5.50
CA VAL A 228 -4.60 -8.02 6.43
C VAL A 228 -4.82 -9.36 5.72
N ARG A 229 -5.83 -9.47 4.85
CA ARG A 229 -6.04 -10.68 4.02
C ARG A 229 -4.85 -10.95 3.12
N PHE A 230 -4.29 -9.92 2.48
CA PHE A 230 -3.12 -10.04 1.61
C PHE A 230 -1.90 -10.53 2.42
N LEU A 231 -1.65 -9.93 3.58
CA LEU A 231 -0.58 -10.33 4.50
C LEU A 231 -0.76 -11.74 5.08
N ALA A 232 -1.97 -12.29 5.12
CA ALA A 232 -2.20 -13.67 5.56
C ALA A 232 -2.05 -14.72 4.44
N ARG A 233 -1.79 -14.32 3.19
CA ARG A 233 -1.61 -15.25 2.07
C ARG A 233 -0.23 -15.90 2.06
N HIS A 234 -0.15 -17.03 1.36
CA HIS A 234 1.13 -17.59 0.97
C HIS A 234 1.85 -16.57 0.08
N PRO A 235 3.11 -16.20 0.39
CA PRO A 235 3.87 -15.34 -0.50
C PRO A 235 4.00 -16.04 -1.84
N TYR A 236 3.52 -15.38 -2.89
CA TYR A 236 3.88 -15.76 -4.25
C TYR A 236 5.24 -15.13 -4.50
N SER A 237 6.29 -15.95 -4.64
CA SER A 237 7.56 -15.43 -5.13
C SER A 237 7.32 -15.00 -6.57
N ILE A 238 7.36 -13.69 -6.82
CA ILE A 238 7.62 -13.24 -8.19
C ILE A 238 9.04 -13.73 -8.47
N ASP A 239 9.23 -14.67 -9.40
CA ASP A 239 10.54 -15.20 -9.76
C ASP A 239 11.42 -14.05 -10.30
N VAL A 240 12.07 -13.33 -9.40
CA VAL A 240 13.17 -12.43 -9.75
C VAL A 240 14.37 -13.34 -9.91
N GLU A 241 14.79 -13.61 -11.15
CA GLU A 241 15.84 -14.58 -11.45
C GLU A 241 17.14 -14.38 -10.63
N ARG A 242 17.39 -13.16 -10.13
CA ARG A 242 18.54 -12.81 -9.27
C ARG A 242 18.20 -11.65 -8.31
N PRO A 243 17.64 -11.88 -7.12
CA PRO A 243 17.51 -10.80 -6.14
C PRO A 243 18.91 -10.30 -5.75
N MET A 244 19.07 -8.99 -5.58
CA MET A 244 20.29 -8.44 -5.01
C MET A 244 20.39 -8.93 -3.56
N PRO A 245 21.49 -9.59 -3.15
CA PRO A 245 21.62 -10.08 -1.79
C PRO A 245 21.73 -8.88 -0.84
N PHE A 246 21.16 -9.01 0.36
CA PHE A 246 21.19 -7.95 1.37
C PHE A 246 22.64 -7.54 1.71
N SER A 247 23.57 -8.49 1.72
CA SER A 247 24.99 -8.22 1.93
C SER A 247 25.60 -7.27 0.91
N ALA A 248 25.13 -7.25 -0.34
CA ALA A 248 25.59 -6.28 -1.34
C ALA A 248 25.13 -4.85 -1.01
N MET A 249 23.98 -4.71 -0.34
CA MET A 249 23.52 -3.40 0.15
C MET A 249 24.35 -2.95 1.34
N GLU A 250 24.68 -3.85 2.28
CA GLU A 250 25.58 -3.57 3.40
C GLU A 250 26.98 -3.14 2.90
N GLU A 251 27.55 -3.88 1.94
CA GLU A 251 28.83 -3.52 1.31
C GLU A 251 28.79 -2.14 0.65
N MET A 252 27.65 -1.76 0.04
CA MET A 252 27.48 -0.42 -0.52
C MET A 252 27.41 0.66 0.57
N VAL A 253 26.67 0.42 1.66
CA VAL A 253 26.60 1.32 2.81
C VAL A 253 28.01 1.58 3.36
N ASP A 254 28.80 0.52 3.53
CA ASP A 254 30.20 0.60 3.99
C ASP A 254 31.09 1.34 2.99
N LYS A 255 31.04 0.96 1.70
CA LYS A 255 31.86 1.56 0.63
C LYS A 255 31.69 3.08 0.55
N TYR A 256 30.46 3.57 0.73
CA TYR A 256 30.12 4.99 0.69
C TYR A 256 30.20 5.68 2.05
N GLY A 257 30.48 4.92 3.11
CA GLY A 257 30.59 5.39 4.49
C GLY A 257 29.31 6.06 4.96
N LEU A 258 28.14 5.48 4.64
CA LEU A 258 26.85 6.09 4.93
C LEU A 258 26.47 6.00 6.42
N ASP A 259 26.92 4.95 7.12
CA ASP A 259 26.67 4.77 8.56
C ASP A 259 27.47 5.73 9.44
N ASP A 260 28.66 6.13 8.99
CA ASP A 260 29.54 7.05 9.72
C ASP A 260 29.19 8.53 9.50
N ARG A 261 28.13 8.82 8.74
CA ARG A 261 27.75 10.17 8.33
C ARG A 261 26.39 10.56 8.86
N LYS A 262 26.28 11.84 9.23
CA LYS A 262 24.97 12.45 9.48
C LYS A 262 24.37 12.90 8.16
N LEU A 263 23.54 12.05 7.56
CA LEU A 263 22.80 12.40 6.34
C LEU A 263 21.71 13.44 6.65
N PRO A 264 21.57 14.51 5.85
CA PRO A 264 20.40 15.37 5.91
C PRO A 264 19.15 14.55 5.60
N VAL A 265 18.10 14.69 6.42
CA VAL A 265 16.82 14.05 6.14
C VAL A 265 15.98 14.91 5.19
N PRO A 266 15.66 16.18 5.53
CA PRO A 266 14.78 16.98 4.69
C PRO A 266 15.47 17.49 3.43
N THR A 267 14.73 17.49 2.33
CA THR A 267 15.17 18.11 1.07
C THR A 267 15.03 19.63 1.10
N SER A 268 15.72 20.32 0.20
CA SER A 268 15.55 21.76 -0.02
C SER A 268 15.64 22.17 -1.48
N SER A 269 15.22 23.39 -1.81
CA SER A 269 15.33 23.93 -3.18
C SER A 269 16.76 24.01 -3.72
N ARG A 270 17.78 23.89 -2.86
CA ARG A 270 19.20 23.83 -3.28
C ARG A 270 19.55 22.52 -3.99
N GLU A 271 18.77 21.46 -3.76
CA GLU A 271 19.03 20.13 -4.30
C GLU A 271 18.34 19.90 -5.65
N THR A 272 17.49 20.82 -6.13
CA THR A 272 16.67 20.64 -7.33
C THR A 272 17.46 20.18 -8.56
N GLU A 273 18.62 20.78 -8.82
CA GLU A 273 19.47 20.37 -9.97
C GLU A 273 20.09 18.99 -9.77
N MET A 274 20.55 18.66 -8.56
CA MET A 274 21.12 17.35 -8.23
C MET A 274 20.06 16.25 -8.34
N ILE A 275 18.86 16.51 -7.80
CA ILE A 275 17.69 15.63 -7.90
C ILE A 275 17.33 15.38 -9.37
N GLY A 276 17.27 16.44 -10.18
CA GLY A 276 16.99 16.34 -11.60
C GLY A 276 18.03 15.51 -12.36
N SER A 277 19.31 15.71 -12.05
CA SER A 277 20.42 14.97 -12.67
C SER A 277 20.41 13.49 -12.30
N LEU A 278 20.23 13.16 -11.02
CA LEU A 278 20.13 11.78 -10.55
C LEU A 278 18.89 11.08 -11.12
N ALA A 279 17.74 11.76 -11.16
CA ALA A 279 16.53 11.25 -11.79
C ALA A 279 16.73 10.97 -13.29
N ASP A 280 17.48 11.80 -14.00
CA ASP A 280 17.86 11.57 -15.40
C ASP A 280 18.75 10.34 -15.56
N GLN A 281 19.70 10.12 -14.65
CA GLN A 281 20.56 8.93 -14.65
C GLN A 281 19.74 7.66 -14.43
N ILE A 282 18.90 7.65 -13.39
CA ILE A 282 18.01 6.53 -13.06
C ILE A 282 17.05 6.25 -14.21
N GLY A 283 16.38 7.28 -14.73
CA GLY A 283 15.42 7.13 -15.83
C GLY A 283 16.07 6.67 -17.14
N ARG A 284 17.39 6.80 -17.29
CA ARG A 284 18.16 6.31 -18.44
C ARG A 284 18.81 4.96 -18.22
N ALA A 285 18.91 4.47 -16.98
CA ALA A 285 19.52 3.19 -16.67
C ALA A 285 18.84 2.06 -17.46
N ASN A 286 19.65 1.16 -18.02
CA ASN A 286 19.15 -0.03 -18.71
C ASN A 286 19.03 -1.22 -17.75
N ASN A 287 19.69 -1.13 -16.60
CA ASN A 287 19.71 -2.14 -15.57
C ASN A 287 19.32 -1.51 -14.23
N TYR A 288 18.21 -1.96 -13.66
CA TYR A 288 17.70 -1.41 -12.40
C TYR A 288 18.64 -1.67 -11.22
N TYR A 289 19.46 -2.73 -11.28
CA TYR A 289 20.45 -3.05 -10.25
C TYR A 289 21.59 -2.02 -10.15
N ASP A 290 21.72 -1.10 -11.11
CA ASP A 290 22.69 0.00 -11.05
C ASP A 290 22.18 1.14 -10.12
N THR A 291 20.86 1.21 -9.88
CA THR A 291 20.21 2.30 -9.14
C THR A 291 20.69 2.41 -7.68
N PRO A 292 20.83 1.32 -6.89
CA PRO A 292 21.30 1.43 -5.51
C PRO A 292 22.66 2.12 -5.37
N GLU A 293 23.60 1.85 -6.26
CA GLU A 293 24.92 2.50 -6.24
C GLU A 293 24.83 3.99 -6.60
N MET A 294 23.99 4.36 -7.57
CA MET A 294 23.74 5.77 -7.90
C MET A 294 23.16 6.55 -6.70
N ILE A 295 22.23 5.94 -5.97
CA ILE A 295 21.66 6.52 -4.74
C ILE A 295 22.72 6.63 -3.65
N ALA A 296 23.49 5.57 -3.40
CA ALA A 296 24.52 5.56 -2.36
C ALA A 296 25.59 6.64 -2.61
N GLN A 297 26.03 6.80 -3.87
CA GLN A 297 26.94 7.88 -4.27
C GLN A 297 26.32 9.25 -4.04
N ALA A 298 25.07 9.49 -4.45
CA ALA A 298 24.42 10.78 -4.26
C ALA A 298 24.28 11.16 -2.79
N LEU A 299 23.93 10.21 -1.93
CA LEU A 299 23.91 10.40 -0.48
C LEU A 299 25.31 10.72 0.07
N ALA A 300 26.35 10.02 -0.40
CA ALA A 300 27.73 10.29 -0.01
C ALA A 300 28.21 11.68 -0.45
N ASP A 301 27.68 12.20 -1.56
CA ASP A 301 27.96 13.55 -2.09
C ASP A 301 27.16 14.65 -1.38
N GLY A 302 26.33 14.30 -0.39
CA GLY A 302 25.63 15.24 0.48
C GLY A 302 24.18 15.50 0.09
N MET A 303 23.59 14.72 -0.81
CA MET A 303 22.15 14.73 -1.05
C MET A 303 21.40 14.25 0.20
N SER A 304 20.26 14.86 0.48
CA SER A 304 19.34 14.45 1.55
C SER A 304 18.66 13.11 1.24
N LEU A 305 18.19 12.43 2.29
CA LEU A 305 17.39 11.20 2.14
C LEU A 305 16.09 11.46 1.37
N GLU A 306 15.39 12.56 1.66
CA GLU A 306 14.20 12.96 0.90
C GLU A 306 14.53 13.30 -0.55
N GLY A 307 15.64 14.00 -0.81
CA GLY A 307 16.09 14.36 -2.15
C GLY A 307 16.46 13.13 -2.99
N ALA A 308 17.15 12.15 -2.40
CA ALA A 308 17.43 10.88 -3.05
C ALA A 308 16.13 10.12 -3.38
N GLY A 309 15.15 10.12 -2.46
CA GLY A 309 13.83 9.58 -2.71
C GLY A 309 13.05 10.32 -3.81
N GLU A 310 13.18 11.65 -3.90
CA GLU A 310 12.61 12.46 -4.98
C GLU A 310 13.19 12.09 -6.34
N ALA A 311 14.52 12.00 -6.41
CA ALA A 311 15.22 11.64 -7.61
C ALA A 311 14.81 10.24 -8.10
N LEU A 312 14.69 9.28 -7.17
CA LEU A 312 14.27 7.92 -7.47
C LEU A 312 12.83 7.87 -7.98
N ALA A 313 11.91 8.63 -7.37
CA ALA A 313 10.52 8.72 -7.85
C ALA A 313 10.44 9.32 -9.27
N ILE A 314 11.09 10.46 -9.51
CA ILE A 314 11.09 11.11 -10.83
C ILE A 314 11.79 10.23 -11.87
N GLY A 315 12.89 9.58 -11.50
CA GLY A 315 13.63 8.65 -12.34
C GLY A 315 12.80 7.44 -12.73
N GLY A 316 12.08 6.84 -11.78
CA GLY A 316 11.11 5.77 -12.04
C GLY A 316 10.00 6.20 -13.01
N SER A 317 9.43 7.41 -12.85
CA SER A 317 8.46 7.95 -13.81
C SER A 317 9.04 8.12 -15.21
N LYS A 318 10.30 8.58 -15.33
CA LYS A 318 10.97 8.72 -16.63
C LYS A 318 11.24 7.37 -17.27
N ALA A 319 11.65 6.37 -16.48
CA ALA A 319 11.83 5.00 -16.95
C ALA A 319 10.51 4.44 -17.49
N PHE A 320 9.42 4.59 -16.73
CA PHE A 320 8.07 4.18 -17.14
C PHE A 320 7.61 4.82 -18.45
N LEU A 321 7.85 6.13 -18.64
CA LEU A 321 7.47 6.82 -19.87
C LEU A 321 8.29 6.38 -21.09
N ARG A 322 9.49 5.83 -20.87
CA ARG A 322 10.39 5.36 -21.93
C ARG A 322 10.11 3.91 -22.32
N THR A 323 9.54 3.11 -21.43
CA THR A 323 9.33 1.69 -21.71
C THR A 323 8.19 1.48 -22.71
N ILE A 324 8.52 0.78 -23.80
CA ILE A 324 7.58 0.44 -24.89
C ILE A 324 6.78 -0.84 -24.59
N TYR A 325 7.20 -1.58 -23.57
CA TYR A 325 6.47 -2.69 -22.97
C TYR A 325 6.15 -2.25 -21.54
N GLY A 326 4.92 -2.49 -21.07
CA GLY A 326 4.50 -2.14 -19.71
C GLY A 326 5.24 -2.98 -18.67
N ASN A 327 6.54 -2.73 -18.48
CA ASN A 327 7.35 -3.41 -17.49
C ASN A 327 6.83 -3.01 -16.10
N PRO A 328 6.31 -3.95 -15.31
CA PRO A 328 5.82 -3.62 -13.97
C PRO A 328 6.93 -3.02 -13.08
N MET A 329 8.21 -3.32 -13.36
CA MET A 329 9.35 -2.84 -12.55
C MET A 329 9.48 -1.32 -12.49
N ASP A 330 9.16 -0.59 -13.56
CA ASP A 330 9.21 0.88 -13.54
C ASP A 330 8.16 1.47 -12.59
N ALA A 331 6.98 0.86 -12.56
CA ALA A 331 5.90 1.23 -11.66
C ALA A 331 6.30 0.92 -10.20
N HIS A 332 6.92 -0.22 -9.94
CA HIS A 332 7.40 -0.63 -8.61
C HIS A 332 8.50 0.28 -8.05
N ILE A 333 9.43 0.72 -8.90
CA ILE A 333 10.45 1.70 -8.48
C ILE A 333 9.79 3.01 -8.07
N HIS A 334 8.85 3.52 -8.87
CA HIS A 334 8.14 4.75 -8.56
C HIS A 334 7.29 4.64 -7.28
N THR A 335 6.49 3.58 -7.14
CA THR A 335 5.58 3.38 -6.01
C THR A 335 6.34 3.08 -4.72
N GLY A 336 7.32 2.17 -4.76
CA GLY A 336 8.15 1.80 -3.60
C GLY A 336 8.97 2.97 -3.06
N SER A 337 9.40 3.90 -3.92
CA SER A 337 10.15 5.10 -3.49
C SER A 337 9.25 6.12 -2.82
N THR A 338 8.06 6.33 -3.38
CA THR A 338 7.05 7.22 -2.80
C THR A 338 6.58 6.73 -1.43
N THR A 339 6.43 5.43 -1.27
CA THR A 339 6.14 4.75 0.00
C THR A 339 7.23 5.02 1.05
N ARG A 340 8.51 4.85 0.70
CA ARG A 340 9.61 5.09 1.64
C ARG A 340 9.70 6.55 2.07
N ARG A 341 9.49 7.49 1.15
CA ARG A 341 9.42 8.93 1.46
C ARG A 341 8.30 9.27 2.45
N TYR A 342 7.13 8.65 2.28
CA TYR A 342 6.03 8.84 3.22
C TYR A 342 6.40 8.43 4.64
N LEU A 343 7.01 7.26 4.80
CA LEU A 343 7.42 6.76 6.12
C LEU A 343 8.53 7.61 6.74
N LEU A 344 9.47 8.13 5.95
CA LEU A 344 10.50 9.05 6.46
C LEU A 344 9.93 10.37 7.00
N GLY A 345 8.81 10.82 6.44
CA GLY A 345 8.11 12.03 6.90
C GLY A 345 7.07 11.77 8.00
N HIS A 346 6.86 10.51 8.40
CA HIS A 346 5.92 10.16 9.46
C HIS A 346 6.62 10.29 10.81
N GLU A 347 6.09 11.13 11.70
CA GLU A 347 6.56 11.15 13.09
C GLU A 347 6.16 9.81 13.74
N ALA A 348 7.13 9.04 14.22
CA ALA A 348 6.86 7.94 15.14
C ALA A 348 6.37 8.57 16.45
N VAL A 349 5.13 8.28 16.84
CA VAL A 349 4.53 8.81 18.09
C VAL A 349 4.87 7.92 19.27
#